data_AF-A0A397PFK0-F1
#
_entry.id   AF-A0A397PFK0-F1
#
_cell.length_a   1.000
_cell.length_b   1.000
_cell.length_c   1.000
_cell.angle_alpha   90.00
_cell.angle_beta   90.00
_cell.angle_gamma   90.00
#
_symmetry.space_group_name_H-M   'P 1'
#
loop_
_entity.id
_entity.type
_entity.pdbx_description
1 polymer ?
#
loop_
_entity_poly.entity_id
_entity_poly.type
_entity_poly.pdbx_seq_one_letter_code
_entity_poly.pdbx_strand_id
1 'polypeptide(L)'
;MTFLTAVMVLLATTLMPLTPVQASDQSTRAQSLPIVEMTKHPQCGCCTEWADHLRAAGFEVKVTETRKMWGVKRLAGIPKDLDSCHTATVGGYVIEGHVPADDIKRLLAEHPDVKGLAVPGMPIGSPGMEFGNRTEPYDVLSFDADGQTDVFQSYR
;
A
#
# COMPACT_ATOMS: atom_id res chain seq x y z
N MET A 1 10.19 42.38 83.23
CA MET A 1 11.15 41.88 82.23
C MET A 1 10.34 41.50 80.98
N THR A 2 9.85 42.45 80.18
CA THR A 2 10.48 43.16 79.04
C THR A 2 10.89 42.27 77.84
N PHE A 3 10.46 42.74 76.65
CA PHE A 3 10.88 42.44 75.26
C PHE A 3 10.24 41.19 74.61
N LEU A 4 9.21 41.32 73.75
CA LEU A 4 9.18 41.84 72.35
C LEU A 4 10.23 41.20 71.43
N THR A 5 9.80 40.22 70.62
CA THR A 5 10.34 39.98 69.27
C THR A 5 9.18 39.55 68.37
N ALA A 6 8.84 40.43 67.42
CA ALA A 6 7.88 40.17 66.35
C ALA A 6 8.57 39.38 65.24
N VAL A 7 8.06 38.20 64.90
CA VAL A 7 8.45 37.45 63.71
C VAL A 7 7.36 37.67 62.67
N MET A 8 7.64 38.57 61.72
CA MET A 8 6.77 38.86 60.60
C MET A 8 6.96 37.76 59.54
N VAL A 9 6.05 36.78 59.53
CA VAL A 9 6.01 35.73 58.50
C VAL A 9 5.34 36.31 57.25
N LEU A 10 6.14 36.61 56.22
CA LEU A 10 5.66 36.96 54.89
C LEU A 10 5.09 35.70 54.21
N LEU A 11 3.76 35.60 54.16
CA LEU A 11 3.06 34.61 53.35
C LEU A 11 3.16 35.01 51.86
N ALA A 12 4.10 34.39 51.14
CA ALA A 12 4.15 34.47 49.68
C ALA A 12 3.06 33.56 49.10
N THR A 13 1.92 34.14 48.71
CA THR A 13 0.87 33.43 47.97
C THR A 13 1.30 33.30 46.51
N THR A 14 1.87 32.16 46.14
CA THR A 14 2.17 31.82 44.75
C THR A 14 0.87 31.41 44.04
N LEU A 15 0.30 32.31 43.23
CA LEU A 15 -0.77 31.96 42.30
C LEU A 15 -0.21 31.06 41.20
N MET A 16 -0.59 29.78 41.18
CA MET A 16 -0.38 28.90 40.05
C MET A 16 -1.29 29.34 38.89
N PRO A 17 -0.76 29.64 37.69
CA PRO A 17 -1.59 29.94 36.53
C PRO A 17 -2.26 28.64 36.05
N LEU A 18 -3.58 28.69 35.89
CA LEU A 18 -4.37 27.67 35.20
C LEU A 18 -4.02 27.73 33.71
N THR A 19 -3.13 26.84 33.26
CA THR A 19 -2.91 26.63 31.83
C THR A 19 -4.13 25.90 31.26
N PRO A 20 -4.81 26.44 30.24
CA PRO A 20 -5.89 25.72 29.59
C PRO A 20 -5.28 24.50 28.90
N VAL A 21 -5.76 23.31 29.25
CA VAL A 21 -5.46 22.07 28.53
C VAL A 21 -6.03 22.22 27.12
N GLN A 22 -5.16 22.50 26.14
CA GLN A 22 -5.52 22.46 24.73
C GLN A 22 -5.74 21.00 24.34
N ALA A 23 -7.01 20.60 24.26
CA ALA A 23 -7.40 19.36 23.62
C ALA A 23 -6.96 19.43 22.14
N SER A 24 -5.96 18.64 21.80
CA SER A 24 -5.51 18.50 20.41
C SER A 24 -6.55 17.64 19.69
N ASP A 25 -7.35 18.29 18.84
CA ASP A 25 -8.30 17.63 17.95
C ASP A 25 -7.51 16.88 16.87
N GLN A 26 -7.23 15.61 17.11
CA GLN A 26 -6.63 14.71 16.12
C GLN A 26 -7.74 14.29 15.16
N SER A 27 -8.08 15.20 14.25
CA SER A 27 -8.90 14.87 13.09
C SER A 27 -8.16 13.80 12.28
N THR A 28 -8.63 12.56 12.35
CA THR A 28 -8.15 11.45 11.53
C THR A 28 -8.35 11.78 10.07
N ARG A 29 -7.31 12.35 9.43
CA ARG A 29 -7.27 12.49 7.98
C ARG A 29 -7.30 11.07 7.42
N ALA A 30 -8.39 10.69 6.77
CA ALA A 30 -8.43 9.47 5.98
C ALA A 30 -7.20 9.49 5.05
N GLN A 31 -6.25 8.59 5.28
CA GLN A 31 -5.06 8.48 4.46
C GLN A 31 -5.53 7.99 3.09
N SER A 32 -5.49 8.86 2.10
CA SER A 32 -5.79 8.50 0.72
C SER A 32 -4.83 7.40 0.28
N LEU A 33 -5.34 6.38 -0.44
CA LEU A 33 -4.51 5.32 -0.99
C LEU A 33 -3.39 5.91 -1.87
N PRO A 34 -2.17 5.35 -1.82
CA PRO A 34 -1.08 5.78 -2.69
C PRO A 34 -1.43 5.57 -4.16
N ILE A 35 -0.85 6.41 -5.03
CA ILE A 35 -1.01 6.30 -6.48
C ILE A 35 -0.34 5.01 -6.97
N VAL A 36 -1.02 4.29 -7.84
CA VAL A 36 -0.50 3.13 -8.56
C VAL A 36 0.08 3.60 -9.90
N GLU A 37 1.35 3.37 -10.13
CA GLU A 37 2.02 3.64 -11.41
C GLU A 37 2.16 2.34 -12.19
N MET A 38 1.29 2.13 -13.19
CA MET A 38 1.25 0.92 -13.99
C MET A 38 1.93 1.13 -15.34
N THR A 39 2.74 0.16 -15.75
CA THR A 39 3.27 0.06 -17.10
C THR A 39 2.73 -1.18 -17.81
N LYS A 40 2.16 -1.00 -19.01
CA LYS A 40 1.59 -2.10 -19.82
C LYS A 40 1.97 -2.01 -21.29
N HIS A 41 1.71 -3.08 -22.03
CA HIS A 41 1.67 -3.02 -23.48
C HIS A 41 0.45 -2.21 -23.97
N PRO A 42 0.56 -1.34 -25.00
CA PRO A 42 -0.56 -0.51 -25.47
C PRO A 42 -1.80 -1.32 -25.85
N GLN A 43 -1.60 -2.50 -26.45
CA GLN A 43 -2.67 -3.36 -26.98
C GLN A 43 -3.13 -4.44 -25.98
N CYS A 44 -2.75 -4.36 -24.70
CA CYS A 44 -3.19 -5.32 -23.69
C CYS A 44 -4.54 -4.88 -23.09
N GLY A 45 -5.63 -5.55 -23.47
CA GLY A 45 -6.99 -5.25 -22.98
C GLY A 45 -7.17 -5.59 -21.50
N CYS A 46 -6.80 -6.80 -21.09
CA CYS A 46 -6.91 -7.26 -19.70
C CYS A 46 -6.12 -6.38 -18.71
N CYS A 47 -4.98 -5.83 -19.13
CA CYS A 47 -4.22 -4.87 -18.33
C CYS A 47 -4.99 -3.56 -18.08
N THR A 48 -5.80 -3.11 -19.06
CA THR A 48 -6.67 -1.94 -18.90
C THR A 48 -7.80 -2.25 -17.92
N GLU A 49 -8.43 -3.42 -18.05
CA GLU A 49 -9.50 -3.86 -17.15
C GLU A 49 -9.00 -4.01 -15.70
N TRP A 50 -7.78 -4.51 -15.50
CA TRP A 50 -7.15 -4.54 -14.18
C TRP A 50 -6.94 -3.12 -13.59
N ALA A 51 -6.51 -2.16 -14.41
CA ALA A 51 -6.42 -0.76 -13.95
C ALA A 51 -7.78 -0.20 -13.56
N ASP A 52 -8.85 -0.56 -14.28
CA ASP A 52 -10.22 -0.15 -13.96
C ASP A 52 -10.73 -0.82 -12.67
N HIS A 53 -10.37 -2.09 -12.43
CA HIS A 53 -10.60 -2.77 -11.15
C HIS A 53 -9.97 -2.01 -9.99
N LEU A 54 -8.70 -1.59 -10.12
CA LEU A 54 -8.03 -0.82 -9.08
C LEU A 54 -8.68 0.56 -8.86
N ARG A 55 -9.11 1.24 -9.92
CA ARG A 55 -9.84 2.50 -9.83
C ARG A 55 -11.17 2.34 -9.10
N ALA A 56 -11.92 1.29 -9.44
CA ALA A 56 -13.18 0.95 -8.75
C ALA A 56 -12.95 0.64 -7.26
N ALA A 57 -11.78 0.08 -6.92
CA ALA A 57 -11.38 -0.18 -5.54
C ALA A 57 -10.86 1.06 -4.77
N GLY A 58 -10.78 2.24 -5.42
CA GLY A 58 -10.43 3.52 -4.80
C GLY A 58 -8.98 3.98 -5.03
N PHE A 59 -8.18 3.27 -5.83
CA PHE A 59 -6.84 3.73 -6.19
C PHE A 59 -6.87 4.76 -7.33
N GLU A 60 -5.97 5.73 -7.29
CA GLU A 60 -5.59 6.47 -8.49
C GLU A 60 -4.58 5.63 -9.28
N VAL A 61 -4.81 5.42 -10.58
CA VAL A 61 -3.93 4.61 -11.45
C VAL A 61 -3.43 5.43 -12.63
N LYS A 62 -2.12 5.65 -12.68
CA LYS A 62 -1.41 6.29 -13.79
C LYS A 62 -0.83 5.22 -14.71
N VAL A 63 -1.14 5.31 -15.99
CA VAL A 63 -0.74 4.29 -16.98
C VAL A 63 0.33 4.83 -17.90
N THR A 64 1.45 4.11 -17.98
CA THR A 64 2.49 4.29 -18.99
C THR A 64 2.43 3.12 -19.97
N GLU A 65 2.48 3.40 -21.27
CA GLU A 65 2.43 2.35 -22.30
C GLU A 65 3.77 2.16 -22.98
N THR A 66 4.19 0.91 -23.16
CA THR A 66 5.42 0.58 -23.88
C THR A 66 5.35 -0.77 -24.55
N ARG A 67 5.99 -0.90 -25.72
CA ARG A 67 6.17 -2.20 -26.38
C ARG A 67 7.34 -3.01 -25.80
N LYS A 68 8.14 -2.42 -24.89
CA LYS A 68 9.38 -2.99 -24.36
C LYS A 68 9.24 -3.49 -22.91
N MET A 69 8.19 -4.26 -22.63
CA MET A 69 7.87 -4.72 -21.26
C MET A 69 8.99 -5.55 -20.59
N TRP A 70 9.77 -6.32 -21.36
CA TRP A 70 10.92 -7.05 -20.83
C TRP A 70 11.96 -6.15 -20.13
N GLY A 71 12.13 -4.92 -20.62
CA GLY A 71 13.01 -3.94 -19.98
C GLY A 71 12.45 -3.46 -18.64
N VAL A 72 11.14 -3.22 -18.59
CA VAL A 72 10.42 -2.76 -17.40
C VAL A 72 10.52 -3.80 -16.29
N LYS A 73 10.20 -5.06 -16.57
CA LYS A 73 10.22 -6.17 -15.60
C LYS A 73 11.61 -6.39 -15.00
N ARG A 74 12.63 -6.39 -15.87
CA ARG A 74 14.03 -6.53 -15.44
C ARG A 74 14.47 -5.39 -14.53
N LEU A 75 14.10 -4.14 -14.84
CA LEU A 75 14.44 -2.98 -14.01
C LEU A 75 13.69 -2.97 -12.67
N ALA A 76 12.45 -3.47 -12.65
CA ALA A 76 11.71 -3.73 -11.42
C ALA A 76 12.26 -4.95 -10.65
N GLY A 77 13.17 -5.72 -11.25
CA GLY A 77 13.77 -6.93 -10.69
C GLY A 77 12.74 -7.99 -10.34
N ILE A 78 11.80 -8.22 -11.26
CA ILE A 78 10.84 -9.32 -11.20
C ILE A 78 11.54 -10.62 -11.65
N PRO A 79 11.48 -11.69 -10.85
CA PRO A 79 11.90 -13.03 -11.25
C PRO A 79 11.14 -13.51 -12.49
N LYS A 80 11.83 -14.20 -13.40
CA LYS A 80 11.27 -14.59 -14.70
C LYS A 80 10.06 -15.54 -14.59
N ASP A 81 10.05 -16.38 -13.57
CA ASP A 81 8.95 -17.29 -13.24
C ASP A 81 7.71 -16.57 -12.70
N LEU A 82 7.84 -15.30 -12.30
CA LEU A 82 6.73 -14.45 -11.88
C LEU A 82 6.17 -13.54 -12.99
N ASP A 83 6.70 -13.64 -14.21
CA ASP A 83 6.32 -12.78 -15.34
C ASP A 83 4.80 -12.84 -15.65
N SER A 84 4.21 -11.67 -15.86
CA SER A 84 2.84 -11.46 -16.31
C SER A 84 2.76 -10.37 -17.39
N CYS A 85 1.57 -9.87 -17.70
CA CYS A 85 1.30 -8.95 -18.81
C CYS A 85 1.65 -7.48 -18.52
N HIS A 86 1.61 -7.05 -17.26
CA HIS A 86 1.90 -5.67 -16.83
C HIS A 86 2.63 -5.65 -15.50
N THR A 87 3.24 -4.51 -15.19
CA THR A 87 3.98 -4.27 -13.95
C THR A 87 3.58 -2.92 -13.40
N ALA A 88 3.32 -2.83 -12.10
CA ALA A 88 3.00 -1.58 -11.42
C ALA A 88 3.85 -1.38 -10.17
N THR A 89 3.89 -0.15 -9.67
CA THR A 89 4.43 0.18 -8.35
C THR A 89 3.40 0.95 -7.53
N VAL A 90 3.39 0.71 -6.23
CA VAL A 90 2.49 1.39 -5.29
C VAL A 90 3.06 1.32 -3.87
N GLY A 91 3.13 2.46 -3.19
CA GLY A 91 3.57 2.52 -1.79
C GLY A 91 4.96 1.91 -1.51
N GLY A 92 5.84 1.91 -2.50
CA GLY A 92 7.18 1.30 -2.42
C GLY A 92 7.26 -0.17 -2.86
N TYR A 93 6.13 -0.83 -3.12
CA TYR A 93 6.06 -2.21 -3.57
C TYR A 93 5.96 -2.33 -5.09
N VAL A 94 6.46 -3.45 -5.62
CA VAL A 94 6.23 -3.90 -6.99
C VAL A 94 4.99 -4.80 -7.05
N ILE A 95 4.11 -4.58 -8.03
CA ILE A 95 2.93 -5.40 -8.29
C ILE A 95 3.04 -5.96 -9.71
N GLU A 96 3.07 -7.27 -9.84
CA GLU A 96 3.23 -7.97 -11.12
C GLU A 96 1.97 -8.76 -11.48
N GLY A 97 1.37 -8.44 -12.62
CA GLY A 97 0.19 -9.14 -13.11
C GLY A 97 -1.10 -8.83 -12.35
N HIS A 98 -2.07 -9.74 -12.50
CA HIS A 98 -3.48 -9.54 -12.11
C HIS A 98 -3.72 -9.70 -10.59
N VAL A 99 -2.94 -9.02 -9.75
CA VAL A 99 -3.08 -9.03 -8.29
C VAL A 99 -4.36 -8.29 -7.88
N PRO A 100 -5.24 -8.89 -7.04
CA PRO A 100 -6.45 -8.23 -6.58
C PRO A 100 -6.20 -6.98 -5.73
N ALA A 101 -7.05 -5.96 -5.92
CA ALA A 101 -6.97 -4.69 -5.18
C ALA A 101 -6.96 -4.88 -3.65
N ASP A 102 -7.71 -5.84 -3.12
CA ASP A 102 -7.78 -6.09 -1.68
C ASP A 102 -6.48 -6.69 -1.14
N ASP A 103 -5.79 -7.52 -1.92
CA ASP A 103 -4.45 -8.01 -1.57
C ASP A 103 -3.41 -6.89 -1.58
N ILE A 104 -3.50 -5.94 -2.53
CA ILE A 104 -2.66 -4.74 -2.55
C ILE A 104 -2.94 -3.85 -1.34
N LYS A 105 -4.21 -3.66 -0.97
CA LYS A 105 -4.57 -2.90 0.24
C LYS A 105 -4.03 -3.58 1.50
N ARG A 106 -4.10 -4.91 1.59
CA ARG A 106 -3.53 -5.67 2.70
C ARG A 106 -2.02 -5.51 2.78
N LEU A 107 -1.32 -5.63 1.65
CA LEU A 107 0.12 -5.38 1.55
C LEU A 107 0.49 -3.98 2.09
N LEU A 108 -0.25 -2.96 1.65
CA LEU A 108 -0.04 -1.58 2.07
C LEU A 108 -0.43 -1.32 3.53
N ALA A 109 -1.29 -2.13 4.14
CA ALA A 109 -1.67 -1.97 5.54
C ALA A 109 -0.69 -2.70 6.48
N GLU A 110 -0.28 -3.91 6.11
CA GLU A 110 0.61 -4.75 6.90
C GLU A 110 2.08 -4.34 6.77
N HIS A 111 2.44 -3.71 5.65
CA HIS A 111 3.80 -3.29 5.32
C HIS A 111 4.88 -4.38 5.56
N PRO A 112 4.71 -5.60 5.03
CA PRO A 112 5.70 -6.65 5.21
C PRO A 112 7.02 -6.32 4.50
N ASP A 113 8.11 -6.91 4.98
CA ASP A 113 9.45 -6.80 4.38
C ASP A 113 9.58 -7.70 3.15
N VAL A 114 8.88 -7.30 2.09
CA VAL A 114 8.90 -7.95 0.78
C VAL A 114 9.08 -6.89 -0.28
N LYS A 115 9.53 -7.31 -1.46
CA LYS A 115 9.66 -6.41 -2.60
C LYS A 115 8.31 -6.16 -3.28
N GLY A 116 7.44 -7.16 -3.30
CA GLY A 116 6.20 -7.05 -4.05
C GLY A 116 5.29 -8.26 -3.99
N LEU A 117 4.18 -8.14 -4.73
CA LEU A 117 3.23 -9.22 -5.00
C LEU A 117 3.19 -9.54 -6.50
N ALA A 118 2.98 -10.80 -6.84
CA ALA A 118 2.83 -11.26 -8.20
C ALA A 118 1.67 -12.25 -8.36
N VAL A 119 0.93 -12.15 -9.47
CA VAL A 119 0.13 -13.25 -10.02
C VAL A 119 0.79 -13.66 -11.33
N PRO A 120 1.57 -14.76 -11.34
CA PRO A 120 2.26 -15.22 -12.54
C PRO A 120 1.31 -15.62 -13.67
N GLY A 121 1.70 -15.36 -14.92
CA GLY A 121 0.87 -15.66 -16.09
C GLY A 121 -0.37 -14.76 -16.18
N MET A 122 -1.50 -15.32 -16.61
CA MET A 122 -2.79 -14.61 -16.73
C MET A 122 -3.96 -15.57 -16.43
N PRO A 123 -4.17 -15.95 -15.15
CA PRO A 123 -5.20 -16.91 -14.79
C PRO A 123 -6.61 -16.36 -15.06
N ILE A 124 -7.45 -17.16 -15.69
CA ILE A 124 -8.85 -16.78 -15.95
C ILE A 124 -9.58 -16.59 -14.61
N GLY A 125 -10.32 -15.49 -14.47
CA GLY A 125 -11.04 -15.14 -13.24
C GLY A 125 -10.25 -14.27 -12.26
N SER A 126 -8.95 -14.06 -12.49
CA SER A 126 -8.23 -12.96 -11.82
C SER A 126 -8.74 -11.59 -12.34
N PRO A 127 -8.57 -10.48 -11.60
CA PRO A 127 -9.18 -9.20 -12.00
C PRO A 127 -8.67 -8.67 -13.34
N GLY A 128 -9.57 -8.36 -14.26
CA GLY A 128 -9.27 -8.03 -15.67
C GLY A 128 -9.05 -9.26 -16.57
N MET A 129 -9.20 -10.48 -16.05
CA MET A 129 -9.16 -11.75 -16.77
C MET A 129 -10.47 -12.54 -16.60
N GLU A 130 -11.55 -11.88 -16.19
CA GLU A 130 -12.88 -12.50 -16.04
C GLU A 130 -13.40 -12.96 -17.40
N PHE A 131 -13.93 -14.19 -17.46
CA PHE A 131 -14.50 -14.74 -18.68
C PHE A 131 -15.73 -15.59 -18.39
N GLY A 132 -16.90 -14.94 -18.41
CA GLY A 132 -18.16 -15.59 -18.05
C GLY A 132 -18.08 -16.19 -16.64
N ASN A 133 -18.46 -17.46 -16.50
CA ASN A 133 -18.43 -18.17 -15.21
C ASN A 133 -17.19 -19.07 -15.04
N ARG A 134 -16.14 -18.88 -15.86
CA ARG A 134 -14.91 -19.68 -15.77
C ARG A 134 -13.92 -19.03 -14.82
N THR A 135 -13.26 -19.85 -14.01
CA THR A 135 -12.17 -19.47 -13.13
C THR A 135 -11.07 -20.54 -13.19
N GLU A 136 -9.83 -20.11 -13.01
CA GLU A 136 -8.67 -20.96 -12.80
C GLU A 136 -8.15 -20.72 -11.37
N PRO A 137 -7.76 -21.75 -10.63
CA PRO A 137 -7.12 -21.55 -9.34
C PRO A 137 -5.77 -20.86 -9.54
N TYR A 138 -5.48 -19.87 -8.69
CA TYR A 138 -4.21 -19.17 -8.70
C TYR A 138 -3.80 -18.73 -7.31
N ASP A 139 -2.51 -18.42 -7.16
CA ASP A 139 -1.96 -17.83 -5.94
C ASP A 139 -1.43 -16.43 -6.25
N VAL A 140 -1.62 -15.54 -5.30
CA VAL A 140 -0.86 -14.29 -5.19
C VAL A 140 0.38 -14.62 -4.37
N LEU A 141 1.54 -14.41 -4.97
CA LEU A 141 2.83 -14.69 -4.35
C LEU A 141 3.46 -13.40 -3.88
N SER A 142 3.94 -13.35 -2.64
CA SER A 142 4.91 -12.33 -2.24
C SER A 142 6.29 -12.74 -2.72
N PHE A 143 7.14 -11.77 -3.05
CA PHE A 143 8.54 -12.03 -3.40
C PHE A 143 9.48 -10.98 -2.82
N ASP A 144 10.71 -11.39 -2.52
CA ASP A 144 11.77 -10.54 -1.99
C ASP A 144 12.76 -10.07 -3.08
N ALA A 145 13.85 -9.42 -2.66
CA ALA A 145 14.88 -8.92 -3.59
C ALA A 145 15.73 -10.05 -4.22
N ASP A 146 15.81 -11.21 -3.57
CA ASP A 146 16.53 -12.40 -4.04
C ASP A 146 15.64 -13.30 -4.92
N GLY A 147 14.35 -12.96 -5.02
CA GLY A 147 13.35 -13.70 -5.80
C GLY A 147 12.78 -14.91 -5.06
N GLN A 148 12.99 -15.04 -3.75
CA GLN A 148 12.28 -16.04 -2.96
C GLN A 148 10.81 -15.69 -2.89
N THR A 149 9.95 -16.71 -2.86
CA THR A 149 8.51 -16.54 -2.93
C THR A 149 7.80 -17.27 -1.80
N ASP A 150 6.70 -16.68 -1.34
CA ASP A 150 5.76 -17.27 -0.41
C ASP A 150 4.33 -17.01 -0.89
N VAL A 151 3.38 -17.89 -0.52
CA VAL A 151 1.97 -17.68 -0.84
C VAL A 151 1.40 -16.60 0.07
N PHE A 152 0.98 -15.49 -0.52
CA PHE A 152 0.30 -14.41 0.17
C PHE A 152 -1.21 -14.68 0.28
N GLN A 153 -1.84 -15.11 -0.81
CA GLN A 153 -3.27 -15.43 -0.86
C GLN A 153 -3.55 -16.48 -1.93
N SER A 154 -4.49 -17.39 -1.65
CA SER A 154 -4.94 -18.41 -2.59
C SER A 154 -6.37 -18.16 -3.06
N TYR A 155 -6.59 -18.33 -4.36
CA TYR A 155 -7.90 -18.30 -5.02
C TYR A 155 -8.14 -19.66 -5.69
N ARG A 156 -9.34 -20.23 -5.53
CA ARG A 156 -9.65 -21.63 -5.88
C ARG A 156 -10.97 -21.73 -6.62
#